data_AF-A0A0S4QDC2-F1
#
_entry.id   AF-A0A0S4QDC2-F1
#
_cell.length_a   1.000
_cell.length_b   1.000
_cell.length_c   1.000
_cell.angle_alpha   90.00
_cell.angle_beta   90.00
_cell.angle_gamma   90.00
#
_symmetry.space_group_name_H-M   'P 1'
#
loop_
_entity.id
_entity.type
_entity.pdbx_description
1 polymer ?
#
loop_
_entity_poly.entity_id
_entity_poly.type
_entity_poly.pdbx_seq_one_letter_code
_entity_poly.pdbx_strand_id
1 'polypeptide(L)' 'MDPQFEWDRLLVAVALLSIMFIIPMIIIIRDHRADRRRFGEAATSAPIRYTVDGHRYREGYPPPEPVRTQA' A
#
# COMPACT_ATOMS: atom_id res chain seq x y z
N MET A 1 -39.15 10.26 9.98
CA MET A 1 -37.94 9.75 9.31
C MET A 1 -38.33 8.55 8.50
N ASP A 2 -37.90 8.48 7.23
CA ASP A 2 -38.09 7.29 6.40
C ASP A 2 -36.98 6.27 6.75
N PRO A 3 -37.32 5.12 7.34
CA PRO A 3 -36.33 4.12 7.74
C PRO A 3 -35.49 3.60 6.57
N GLN A 4 -36.06 3.51 5.37
CA GLN A 4 -35.34 3.01 4.19
C GLN A 4 -34.20 3.96 3.80
N PHE A 5 -34.48 5.27 3.79
CA PHE A 5 -33.49 6.28 3.50
C PHE A 5 -32.32 6.27 4.50
N GLU A 6 -32.57 5.99 5.78
CA GLU A 6 -31.50 5.88 6.79
C GLU A 6 -30.63 4.64 6.58
N TRP A 7 -31.23 3.51 6.22
CA TRP A 7 -30.49 2.29 5.88
C TRP A 7 -29.61 2.48 4.64
N ASP A 8 -30.15 3.11 3.59
CA ASP A 8 -29.38 3.38 2.37
C ASP A 8 -28.20 4.30 2.67
N ARG A 9 -28.42 5.36 3.47
CA ARG A 9 -27.34 6.26 3.90
C ARG A 9 -26.28 5.54 4.74
N LEU A 10 -26.69 4.64 5.62
CA LEU A 10 -25.77 3.85 6.44
C LEU A 10 -24.93 2.92 5.56
N LEU A 11 -25.54 2.22 4.59
CA LEU A 11 -24.83 1.34 3.67
C LEU A 11 -23.78 2.10 2.85
N VAL A 12 -24.11 3.29 2.37
CA VAL A 12 -23.16 4.17 1.68
C VAL A 12 -22.00 4.55 2.59
N ALA A 13 -22.28 4.95 3.83
CA ALA A 13 -21.23 5.30 4.79
C ALA A 13 -20.30 4.10 5.10
N VAL A 14 -20.85 2.91 5.28
CA VAL A 14 -20.08 1.68 5.51
C VAL A 14 -19.25 1.31 4.28
N ALA A 15 -19.78 1.48 3.07
CA ALA A 15 -19.05 1.21 1.84
C ALA A 15 -17.86 2.17 1.68
N LEU A 16 -18.07 3.47 1.89
CA LEU A 16 -17.02 4.48 1.85
C LEU A 16 -15.94 4.20 2.90
N LEU A 17 -16.36 3.87 4.13
CA LEU A 17 -15.45 3.51 5.21
C LEU A 17 -14.63 2.27 4.84
N SER A 18 -15.26 1.25 4.28
CA SER A 18 -14.58 0.02 3.83
C SER A 18 -13.55 0.33 2.76
N ILE A 19 -13.87 1.19 1.79
CA ILE A 19 -12.94 1.60 0.72
C ILE A 19 -11.70 2.27 1.30
N MET A 20 -11.86 3.14 2.32
CA MET A 20 -10.73 3.80 2.99
C MET A 20 -9.72 2.83 3.60
N PHE A 21 -10.14 1.61 3.97
CA PHE A 21 -9.24 0.59 4.52
C PHE A 21 -8.78 -0.44 3.47
N ILE A 22 -9.67 -0.84 2.55
CA ILE A 22 -9.38 -1.86 1.54
C ILE A 22 -8.30 -1.38 0.56
N ILE A 23 -8.36 -0.12 0.11
CA ILE A 23 -7.38 0.41 -0.85
C ILE A 23 -5.95 0.39 -0.27
N PRO A 24 -5.67 0.97 0.91
CA PRO A 24 -4.35 0.86 1.53
C PRO A 24 -3.90 -0.58 1.75
N MET A 25 -4.80 -1.45 2.20
CA MET A 25 -4.51 -2.87 2.41
C MET A 25 -4.04 -3.55 1.12
N ILE A 26 -4.71 -3.31 -0.01
CA ILE A 26 -4.32 -3.86 -1.32
C ILE A 26 -2.91 -3.38 -1.71
N ILE A 27 -2.60 -2.10 -1.48
CA ILE A 27 -1.28 -1.53 -1.79
C ILE A 27 -0.19 -2.21 -0.95
N ILE A 28 -0.41 -2.37 0.36
CA ILE A 28 0.52 -3.03 1.28
C ILE A 28 0.74 -4.50 0.89
N ILE A 29 -0.32 -5.23 0.54
CA ILE A 29 -0.21 -6.63 0.11
C ILE A 29 0.60 -6.75 -1.17
N ARG A 30 0.34 -5.88 -2.15
CA ARG A 30 1.11 -5.86 -3.41
C ARG A 30 2.59 -5.60 -3.14
N ASP A 31 2.87 -4.67 -2.24
CA ASP A 31 4.22 -4.34 -1.82
C ASP A 31 4.94 -5.51 -1.16
N HIS A 32 4.34 -6.09 -0.13
CA HIS A 32 4.87 -7.26 0.56
C HIS A 32 5.09 -8.44 -0.39
N ARG A 33 4.19 -8.66 -1.35
CA ARG A 33 4.36 -9.69 -2.37
C ARG A 33 5.54 -9.40 -3.30
N ALA A 34 5.73 -8.16 -3.70
CA ALA A 34 6.86 -7.76 -4.54
C ALA A 34 8.20 -7.97 -3.82
N ASP A 35 8.27 -7.56 -2.54
CA ASP A 35 9.49 -7.71 -1.74
C ASP A 35 9.79 -9.16 -1.41
N ARG A 36 8.78 -9.96 -1.04
CA ARG A 36 8.96 -11.41 -0.83
C ARG A 36 9.47 -12.11 -2.09
N ARG A 37 8.99 -11.70 -3.28
CA ARG A 37 9.46 -12.25 -4.57
C ARG A 37 10.90 -11.85 -4.89
N ARG A 38 11.32 -10.63 -4.55
CA ARG A 38 12.64 -10.10 -4.91
C ARG A 38 13.74 -10.47 -3.93
N PHE A 39 13.41 -10.54 -2.64
CA PHE A 39 14.38 -10.60 -1.54
C PHE A 39 14.11 -11.73 -0.54
N GLY A 40 13.03 -12.49 -0.72
CA GLY A 40 12.62 -13.55 0.21
C GLY A 40 11.81 -13.04 1.41
N GLU A 41 11.41 -13.95 2.30
CA GLU A 41 10.53 -13.63 3.44
C GLU A 41 11.16 -12.69 4.46
N ALA A 42 12.48 -12.74 4.65
CA ALA A 42 13.17 -11.87 5.60
C ALA A 42 13.04 -10.37 5.26
N ALA A 43 12.74 -10.03 4.00
CA ALA A 43 12.62 -8.64 3.58
C ALA A 43 11.34 -7.98 4.05
N THR A 44 10.26 -8.73 4.31
CA THR A 44 8.97 -8.13 4.67
C THR A 44 9.00 -7.45 6.05
N SER A 45 9.86 -7.91 6.95
CA SER A 45 10.07 -7.33 8.28
C SER A 45 11.09 -6.19 8.32
N ALA A 46 11.84 -5.97 7.23
CA ALA A 46 12.84 -4.91 7.18
C ALA A 46 12.17 -3.53 7.05
N PRO A 47 12.65 -2.49 7.77
CA PRO A 47 12.11 -1.14 7.67
C PRO A 47 12.18 -0.59 6.25
N ILE A 48 11.10 0.07 5.81
CA ILE A 48 11.07 0.82 4.56
C ILE A 48 11.58 2.24 4.87
N ARG A 49 12.56 2.68 4.10
CA ARG A 49 13.11 4.05 4.14
C ARG A 49 12.92 4.70 2.78
N TYR A 50 13.07 6.02 2.74
CA TYR A 50 12.97 6.82 1.53
C TYR A 50 14.31 7.54 1.30
N THR A 51 14.79 7.53 0.07
CA THR A 51 15.92 8.36 -0.35
C THR A 51 15.51 9.83 -0.35
N VAL A 52 16.49 10.73 -0.46
CA VAL A 52 16.26 12.17 -0.59
C VAL A 52 15.40 12.53 -1.83
N ASP A 53 15.47 11.70 -2.88
CA ASP A 53 14.67 11.83 -4.10
C ASP A 53 13.25 11.26 -3.96
N GLY A 54 12.89 10.76 -2.76
CA GLY A 54 11.59 10.15 -2.49
C GLY A 54 11.46 8.69 -2.95
N HIS A 55 12.54 8.07 -3.43
CA HIS A 55 12.50 6.66 -3.80
C HIS A 55 12.54 5.76 -2.57
N ARG A 56 11.61 4.81 -2.50
CA ARG A 56 11.56 3.84 -1.42
C ARG A 56 12.65 2.77 -1.57
N TYR A 57 13.24 2.36 -0.46
CA TYR A 57 14.12 1.20 -0.37
C TYR A 57 13.92 0.48 0.96
N ARG A 58 14.29 -0.81 1.04
CA ARG A 58 14.30 -1.54 2.31
C ARG A 58 15.69 -1.51 2.90
N GLU A 59 15.79 -1.16 4.17
CA GLU A 59 17.07 -1.12 4.88
C GLU A 59 17.72 -2.51 4.88
N GLY A 60 19.00 -2.58 4.50
CA GLY A 60 19.73 -3.84 4.35
C GLY A 60 19.48 -4.59 3.03
N TYR A 61 18.65 -4.06 2.13
CA TYR A 61 18.39 -4.63 0.81
C TYR A 61 18.83 -3.68 -0.31
N PRO A 62 19.26 -4.20 -1.47
CA PRO A 62 19.65 -3.36 -2.59
C PRO A 62 18.48 -2.45 -2.98
N PRO A 63 18.70 -1.12 -3.12
CA PRO A 63 17.65 -0.23 -3.57
C PRO A 63 17.13 -0.66 -4.95
N PRO A 64 15.88 -0.32 -5.31
CA PRO A 64 15.47 -0.43 -6.70
C PRO A 64 16.48 0.29 -7.59
N GLU A 65 16.93 -0.36 -8.67
CA GLU A 65 17.83 0.29 -9.63
C GLU A 65 17.21 1.64 -10.03
N PRO A 66 17.97 2.74 -10.01
CA PRO A 66 17.44 4.01 -10.46
C PRO A 66 16.95 3.82 -11.89
N VAL A 67 15.68 4.15 -12.14
CA VAL A 67 15.15 4.24 -13.50
C VAL A 67 16.03 5.26 -14.18
N ARG A 68 16.96 4.82 -15.04
CA ARG A 68 17.77 5.72 -15.86
C ARG A 68 16.78 6.58 -16.63
N THR A 69 16.58 7.81 -16.19
CA THR A 69 15.93 8.82 -17.00
C THR A 69 16.88 9.01 -18.17
N GLN A 70 16.52 8.42 -19.32
CA GLN A 70 17.24 8.71 -20.55
C GLN A 70 17.06 10.20 -20.79
N ALA A 71 18.16 10.93 -20.71
CA ALA A 71 18.27 12.33 -21.08
C ALA A 71 18.10 12.49 -22.60
#